data_AF-A0A3R9FSX4-F1
#
_entry.id   AF-A0A3R9FSX4-F1
#
_cell.length_a   1.000
_cell.length_b   1.000
_cell.length_c   1.000
_cell.angle_alpha   90.00
_cell.angle_beta   90.00
_cell.angle_gamma   90.00
#
_symmetry.space_group_name_H-M   'P 1'
#
loop_
_entity.id
_entity.type
_entity.pdbx_description
1 polymer ?
#
loop_
_entity_poly.entity_id
_entity_poly.type
_entity_poly.pdbx_seq_one_letter_code
_entity_poly.pdbx_strand_id
1 'polypeptide(L)' 'MFVFGHIGLTLLAFYLAEQWLPRLQGKVNYGFVAIGALLPDLIDKPLGRFLLADTLASGRIFAHTLSFWILVGLIIVLIW' A
#
# COMPACT_ATOMS: atom_id res chain seq x y z
N MET A 1 9.78 4.26 -8.37
CA MET A 1 10.63 3.86 -7.22
C MET A 1 11.37 2.61 -7.63
N PHE A 2 12.57 2.34 -7.09
CA PHE A 2 13.20 1.03 -7.25
C PHE A 2 12.23 -0.01 -6.72
N VAL A 3 11.69 -0.87 -7.59
CA VAL A 3 10.68 -1.89 -7.24
C VAL A 3 11.16 -2.75 -6.08
N PHE A 4 12.45 -3.10 -6.09
CA PHE A 4 13.12 -3.82 -5.01
C PHE A 4 13.21 -3.04 -3.69
N GLY A 5 13.36 -1.71 -3.74
CA GLY A 5 13.40 -0.89 -2.53
C GLY A 5 12.03 -0.74 -1.89
N HIS A 6 10.98 -0.53 -2.70
CA HIS A 6 9.61 -0.37 -2.21
C HIS A 6 9.06 -1.67 -1.60
N ILE A 7 9.23 -2.79 -2.29
CA ILE A 7 8.82 -4.11 -1.80
C ILE A 7 9.74 -4.57 -0.66
N GLY A 8 11.06 -4.36 -0.79
CA GLY A 8 12.04 -4.79 0.22
C GLY A 8 11.83 -4.10 1.56
N LEU A 9 11.58 -2.78 1.58
CA LEU A 9 11.29 -2.04 2.81
C LEU A 9 9.96 -2.48 3.44
N THR A 10 8.92 -2.71 2.64
CA THR A 10 7.61 -3.14 3.17
C THR A 10 7.67 -4.54 3.76
N LEU A 11 8.34 -5.48 3.08
CA LEU A 11 8.54 -6.83 3.63
C LEU A 11 9.40 -6.80 4.89
N LEU A 12 10.47 -6.01 4.92
CA LEU A 12 11.32 -5.86 6.10
C LEU A 12 10.52 -5.29 7.28
N ALA A 13 9.69 -4.28 7.05
CA ALA A 13 8.83 -3.71 8.09
C ALA A 13 7.85 -4.74 8.65
N PHE A 14 7.22 -5.56 7.80
CA PHE A 14 6.32 -6.62 8.24
C PHE A 14 7.04 -7.75 8.97
N TYR A 15 8.25 -8.12 8.53
CA TYR A 15 9.09 -9.09 9.23
C TYR A 15 9.47 -8.62 10.64
N LEU A 16 9.88 -7.35 10.78
CA LEU A 16 10.13 -6.77 12.09
C LEU A 16 8.83 -6.71 12.91
N ALA A 17 7.71 -6.25 12.35
CA ALA A 17 6.43 -6.22 13.06
C ALA A 17 6.02 -7.61 13.59
N GLU A 18 6.30 -8.67 12.83
CA GLU A 18 6.05 -10.06 13.24
C GLU A 18 6.93 -10.48 14.42
N GLN A 19 8.20 -10.06 14.47
CA GLN A 19 9.07 -10.31 15.63
C GLN A 19 8.60 -9.58 16.89
N TRP A 20 8.10 -8.35 16.74
CA TRP A 20 7.67 -7.52 17.86
C TRP A 20 6.25 -7.84 18.35
N LEU A 21 5.39 -8.38 17.49
CA LEU A 21 4.04 -8.82 17.86
C LEU A 21 3.91 -10.34 17.74
N PRO A 22 3.98 -11.08 18.86
CA PRO A 22 3.80 -12.53 18.88
C PRO A 22 2.47 -13.01 18.26
N ARG A 23 1.45 -12.14 18.25
CA ARG A 23 0.12 -12.42 17.66
C ARG A 23 0.13 -12.55 16.14
N LEU A 24 1.13 -11.96 15.47
CA LEU A 24 1.28 -11.94 14.01
C LEU A 24 2.19 -13.07 13.51
N GLN A 25 2.96 -13.71 14.40
CA GLN A 25 3.89 -14.79 14.07
C GLN A 25 3.19 -15.97 13.36
N GLY A 26 3.67 -16.29 12.15
CA GLY A 26 3.15 -17.33 11.27
C GLY A 26 1.83 -17.00 10.57
N LYS A 27 1.26 -15.80 10.79
CA LYS A 27 -0.03 -15.39 10.22
C LYS A 27 0.09 -14.39 9.07
N VAL A 28 1.27 -13.81 8.89
CA VAL A 28 1.52 -12.83 7.82
C VAL A 28 1.82 -13.58 6.52
N ASN A 29 0.96 -13.40 5.51
CA ASN A 29 1.26 -13.86 4.16
C ASN A 29 1.99 -12.76 3.39
N TYR A 30 3.32 -12.92 3.29
CA TYR A 30 4.21 -11.98 2.60
C TYR A 30 3.86 -11.75 1.11
N GLY A 31 3.21 -12.71 0.45
CA GLY A 31 2.74 -12.54 -0.92
C GLY A 31 1.64 -11.48 -1.03
N PHE A 32 0.67 -11.51 -0.11
CA PHE A 32 -0.38 -10.48 -0.04
C PHE A 32 0.18 -9.11 0.37
N VAL A 33 1.18 -9.08 1.26
CA VAL A 33 1.88 -7.84 1.63
C VAL A 33 2.56 -7.19 0.42
N ALA A 34 3.27 -7.99 -0.38
CA ALA A 34 3.94 -7.49 -1.59
C ALA A 34 2.94 -6.97 -2.63
N ILE A 35 1.83 -7.69 -2.85
CA ILE A 35 0.77 -7.25 -3.77
C ILE A 35 0.11 -5.96 -3.27
N GLY A 36 -0.21 -5.90 -1.97
CA GLY A 36 -0.81 -4.71 -1.36
C GLY A 36 0.09 -3.48 -1.43
N ALA A 37 1.41 -3.65 -1.25
CA ALA A 37 2.38 -2.56 -1.39
C ALA A 37 2.49 -2.04 -2.84
N LEU A 38 2.29 -2.90 -3.83
CA LEU A 38 2.34 -2.54 -5.26
C LEU A 38 1.02 -2.01 -5.81
N LEU A 39 -0.11 -2.33 -5.17
CA LEU A 39 -1.44 -2.03 -5.69
C LEU A 39 -1.68 -0.51 -5.91
N PRO A 40 -1.39 0.40 -4.97
CA PRO A 40 -1.57 1.84 -5.19
C PRO A 40 -0.67 2.32 -6.32
N ASP A 41 0.56 1.83 -6.36
CA ASP A 41 1.59 2.18 -7.32
C ASP A 41 1.26 1.74 -8.75
N LEU A 42 0.53 0.62 -8.89
CA LEU A 42 0.04 0.09 -10.16
C LEU A 42 -1.20 0.83 -10.66
N ILE A 43 -2.04 1.32 -9.75
CA ILE A 43 -3.25 2.08 -10.07
C ILE A 43 -2.90 3.53 -10.41
N ASP A 44 -2.01 4.15 -9.64
CA ASP A 44 -1.64 5.56 -9.79
C ASP A 44 -0.96 5.87 -11.13
N LYS A 45 -0.03 5.02 -11.56
CA LYS A 45 0.73 5.24 -12.81
C LYS A 45 -0.15 5.36 -14.07
N PRO A 46 -1.11 4.45 -14.34
CA PRO A 46 -2.02 4.60 -15.47
C PRO A 46 -3.07 5.70 -15.24
N LEU A 47 -3.66 5.83 -14.05
CA LEU A 47 -4.64 6.90 -13.77
C LEU A 47 -4.05 8.28 -14.00
N GLY A 48 -2.85 8.49 -13.48
CA GLY A 48 -2.10 9.73 -13.62
C GLY A 48 -1.63 10.03 -15.03
N ARG A 49 -1.39 9.01 -15.85
CA ARG A 49 -0.87 9.19 -17.22
C ARG A 49 -1.94 9.17 -18.31
N PHE A 50 -3.07 8.49 -18.08
CA PHE A 50 -4.14 8.35 -19.07
C PHE A 50 -5.35 9.23 -18.79
N LEU A 51 -5.73 9.42 -17.53
CA LEU A 51 -6.98 10.11 -17.16
C LEU A 51 -6.77 11.52 -16.63
N LEU A 52 -5.61 11.77 -16.00
CA LEU A 52 -5.34 13.01 -15.27
C LEU A 52 -4.05 13.69 -15.74
N ALA A 53 -3.52 13.31 -16.91
CA ALA A 53 -2.25 13.81 -17.43
C ALA A 53 -2.23 15.34 -17.60
N ASP A 54 -3.37 15.93 -17.99
CA ASP A 54 -3.50 17.37 -18.24
C ASP A 54 -3.93 18.19 -17.01
N THR A 55 -4.44 17.53 -15.96
CA THR A 55 -5.04 18.21 -14.78
C THR A 55 -4.25 18.02 -13.49
N LEU A 56 -3.61 16.87 -13.30
CA LEU A 56 -2.78 16.56 -12.14
C LEU A 56 -1.40 16.13 -12.63
N ALA A 57 -0.46 17.08 -12.60
CA ALA A 57 0.94 16.90 -13.03
C ALA A 57 1.69 15.74 -12.32
N SER A 58 1.10 15.14 -11.27
CA SER A 58 1.66 14.03 -10.52
C SER A 58 0.72 12.83 -10.50
N GLY A 59 0.99 11.88 -11.39
CA GLY A 59 0.28 10.61 -11.48
C GLY A 59 0.59 9.60 -10.37
N ARG A 60 0.76 10.06 -9.12
CA ARG A 60 1.24 9.24 -8.00
C ARG A 60 0.42 9.35 -6.72
N ILE A 61 -0.59 10.22 -6.69
CA ILE A 61 -1.20 10.66 -5.43
C ILE A 61 -2.62 10.08 -5.24
N PHE A 62 -3.31 9.70 -6.32
CA PHE A 62 -4.75 9.41 -6.26
C PHE A 62 -5.05 8.10 -5.53
N ALA A 63 -4.47 6.99 -5.97
CA ALA A 63 -4.63 5.68 -5.36
C ALA A 63 -3.99 5.62 -3.97
N HIS A 64 -2.84 6.28 -3.74
CA HIS A 64 -2.26 6.41 -2.40
C HIS A 64 -3.21 7.13 -1.43
N THR A 65 -3.83 8.24 -1.84
CA THR A 65 -4.78 8.97 -0.99
C THR A 65 -6.06 8.16 -0.79
N LEU A 66 -6.56 7.49 -1.83
CA LEU A 66 -7.75 6.65 -1.74
C LEU A 66 -7.53 5.45 -0.82
N SER A 67 -6.39 4.77 -0.92
CA SER A 67 -6.06 3.62 -0.05
C SER A 67 -5.93 4.03 1.42
N PHE A 68 -5.43 5.25 1.70
CA PHE A 68 -5.48 5.81 3.05
C PHE A 68 -6.92 6.00 3.55
N TRP A 69 -7.81 6.61 2.77
CA TRP A 69 -9.21 6.81 3.16
C TRP A 69 -9.98 5.50 3.33
N ILE A 70 -9.72 4.48 2.49
CA ILE A 70 -10.30 3.15 2.64
C ILE A 70 -9.87 2.55 3.98
N LEU A 71 -8.58 2.61 4.33
CA LEU A 71 -8.07 2.13 5.61
C LEU A 71 -8.74 2.83 6.80
N VAL A 72 -8.83 4.16 6.76
CA VAL A 72 -9.50 4.95 7.81
C VAL A 72 -10.97 4.56 7.94
N GLY A 73 -11.70 4.47 6.84
CA GLY A 73 -13.10 4.05 6.83
C GLY A 73 -13.30 2.64 7.40
N LEU A 74 -12.41 1.70 7.05
CA LEU A 74 -12.46 0.33 7.54
C LEU A 74 -12.20 0.26 9.04
N ILE A 75 -11.24 1.05 9.56
CA ILE A 75 -11.00 1.18 11.00
C ILE A 75 -12.23 1.73 11.72
N ILE A 76 -12.87 2.78 11.17
CA ILE A 76 -14.08 3.37 11.76
C ILE A 76 -15.21 2.34 11.84
N VAL A 77 -15.46 1.61 10.74
CA VAL A 77 -16.48 0.56 10.68
C VAL A 77 -16.20 -0.60 11.65
N LEU A 78 -14.93 -0.95 11.88
CA LEU A 78 -14.58 -2.01 12.83
C LEU A 78 -14.65 -1.58 14.30
N ILE A 79 -14.61 -0.29 14.59
CA ILE A 79 -14.70 0.27 15.95
C ILE A 79 -16.15 0.49 16.39
N TRP A 80 -17.05 0.77 15.43
CA TRP A 80 -18.49 0.90 15.63
C TRP A 80 -19.23 -0.44 15.63
#